data_AF-A0A8T4E0J3-F1
#
_entry.id   AF-A0A8T4E0J3-F1
#
_cell.length_a   1.000
_cell.length_b   1.000
_cell.length_c   1.000
_cell.angle_alpha   90.00
_cell.angle_beta   90.00
_cell.angle_gamma   90.00
#
_symmetry.space_group_name_H-M   'P 1'
#
loop_
_entity.id
_entity.type
_entity.pdbx_description
1 polymer ?
#
loop_
_entity_poly.entity_id
_entity_poly.type
_entity_poly.pdbx_seq_one_letter_code
_entity_poly.pdbx_strand_id
1 'polypeptide(L)'
;MAGKVEFPPLKAAKIADISDSAGFNTLALEREMVAYNGGINLSHIKTLWRHDGKLQLKYVPCFKADELYEKGLLETAELYPSIDGPCSMIINSKEELEEVMSKCYQVSHHHYILGKRHNLKGLFPKDCCGTSSRSVAFSLMEHGFPNAAFGYSLKAGHGYVLLPFVTKDEGIEGCVITDPTYNQSDAVDPWVRNPVFIKLGSKWKDTTEWGDNDNMFPQYVLGLDVLKESPPRIDSLAYYWNIGSLYLGNAFSNPIDLKQL
;
A
#
# COMPACT_ATOMS: atom_id res chain seq x y z
N MET A 1 -0.93 -10.51 20.88
CA MET A 1 0.14 -10.06 19.96
C MET A 1 0.62 -11.25 19.16
N ALA A 2 0.30 -11.30 17.87
CA ALA A 2 0.97 -12.22 16.95
C ALA A 2 2.46 -11.84 16.87
N GLY A 3 3.36 -12.82 16.79
CA GLY A 3 4.81 -12.54 16.72
C GLY A 3 5.14 -11.60 15.55
N LYS A 4 6.10 -10.70 15.76
CA LYS A 4 6.57 -9.74 14.75
C LYS A 4 6.93 -10.51 13.47
N VAL A 5 6.27 -10.16 12.36
CA VAL A 5 6.52 -10.80 11.07
C VAL A 5 7.85 -10.30 10.53
N GLU A 6 8.74 -11.22 10.19
CA GLU A 6 10.02 -10.89 9.58
C GLU A 6 9.85 -10.76 8.07
N PHE A 7 10.26 -9.61 7.54
CA PHE A 7 10.28 -9.34 6.11
C PHE A 7 11.69 -9.62 5.60
N PRO A 8 11.91 -10.65 4.75
CA PRO A 8 13.22 -10.88 4.17
C PRO A 8 13.67 -9.66 3.35
N PRO A 9 14.96 -9.30 3.40
CA PRO A 9 15.49 -8.20 2.60
C PRO A 9 15.48 -8.60 1.11
N LEU A 10 14.93 -7.74 0.26
CA LEU A 10 14.91 -7.96 -1.19
C LEU A 10 16.08 -7.23 -1.84
N LYS A 11 17.00 -7.96 -2.47
CA LYS A 11 18.18 -7.41 -3.15
C LYS A 11 17.80 -6.55 -4.36
N ALA A 12 16.70 -6.90 -5.04
CA ALA A 12 16.19 -6.15 -6.18
C ALA A 12 15.42 -4.88 -5.78
N ALA A 13 15.15 -4.65 -4.48
CA ALA A 13 14.47 -3.46 -3.97
C ALA A 13 15.47 -2.30 -3.86
N LYS A 14 15.86 -1.75 -5.02
CA LYS A 14 16.80 -0.64 -5.14
C LYS A 14 16.28 0.45 -6.08
N ILE A 15 16.45 1.70 -5.68
CA ILE A 15 16.19 2.88 -6.50
C ILE A 15 17.49 3.64 -6.74
N ALA A 16 17.58 4.33 -7.88
CA ALA A 16 18.74 5.14 -8.21
C ALA A 16 18.86 6.32 -7.22
N ASP A 17 17.79 7.07 -7.09
CA ASP A 17 17.64 8.27 -6.27
C ASP A 17 16.18 8.42 -5.77
N ILE A 18 15.96 9.38 -4.86
CA ILE A 18 14.62 9.77 -4.42
C ILE A 18 14.07 10.77 -5.43
N SER A 19 13.50 10.26 -6.52
CA SER A 19 12.91 11.08 -7.58
C SER A 19 11.47 10.66 -7.90
N ASP A 20 10.77 11.52 -8.62
CA ASP A 20 9.40 11.24 -9.04
C ASP A 20 9.38 10.03 -9.97
N SER A 21 8.46 9.12 -9.71
CA SER A 21 8.26 7.87 -10.45
C SER A 21 9.42 6.88 -10.30
N ALA A 22 10.39 7.16 -9.42
CA ALA A 22 11.40 6.18 -9.03
C ALA A 22 10.72 4.99 -8.35
N GLY A 23 10.93 3.80 -8.91
CA GLY A 23 10.27 2.59 -8.47
C GLY A 23 11.11 1.35 -8.72
N PHE A 24 10.67 0.23 -8.17
CA PHE A 24 11.40 -1.02 -8.31
C PHE A 24 11.18 -1.69 -9.66
N ASN A 25 12.21 -2.44 -10.09
CA ASN A 25 12.04 -3.41 -11.16
C ASN A 25 11.19 -4.59 -10.65
N THR A 26 9.89 -4.50 -10.91
CA THR A 26 8.90 -5.48 -10.43
C THR A 26 9.20 -6.89 -10.92
N LEU A 27 9.70 -7.07 -12.15
CA LEU A 27 10.06 -8.40 -12.67
C LEU A 27 11.24 -9.01 -11.91
N ALA A 28 12.21 -8.19 -11.48
CA ALA A 28 13.33 -8.65 -10.66
C ALA A 28 12.85 -9.07 -9.26
N LEU A 29 11.96 -8.28 -8.65
CA LEU A 29 11.36 -8.62 -7.35
C LEU A 29 10.52 -9.89 -7.40
N GLU A 30 9.73 -10.08 -8.45
CA GLU A 30 8.93 -11.30 -8.65
C GLU A 30 9.84 -12.54 -8.73
N ARG A 31 10.97 -12.46 -9.45
CA ARG A 31 11.96 -13.55 -9.50
C ARG A 31 12.57 -13.84 -8.13
N GLU A 32 12.84 -12.80 -7.35
CA GLU A 32 13.37 -12.94 -6.00
C GLU A 32 12.35 -13.57 -5.04
N MET A 33 11.08 -13.17 -5.12
CA MET A 33 9.99 -13.81 -4.36
C MET A 33 9.81 -15.28 -4.75
N VAL A 34 9.93 -15.61 -6.04
CA VAL A 34 9.92 -17.02 -6.49
C VAL A 34 11.07 -17.80 -5.87
N ALA A 35 12.27 -17.21 -5.81
CA ALA A 35 13.42 -17.85 -5.17
C ALA A 35 13.19 -18.07 -3.66
N TYR A 36 12.63 -17.10 -2.94
CA TYR A 36 12.25 -17.24 -1.53
C TYR A 36 11.20 -18.32 -1.29
N ASN A 37 10.33 -18.56 -2.28
CA ASN A 37 9.33 -19.63 -2.25
C ASN A 37 9.87 -20.98 -2.78
N GLY A 38 11.19 -21.21 -2.72
CA GLY A 38 11.80 -22.48 -3.15
C GLY A 38 11.69 -22.73 -4.65
N GLY A 39 11.61 -21.67 -5.47
CA GLY A 39 11.43 -21.75 -6.92
C GLY A 39 9.98 -21.86 -7.38
N ILE A 40 9.01 -21.79 -6.46
CA ILE A 40 7.58 -21.88 -6.79
C ILE A 40 6.99 -20.49 -7.00
N ASN A 41 6.42 -20.26 -8.18
CA ASN A 41 5.67 -19.03 -8.47
C ASN A 41 4.26 -19.10 -7.86
N LEU A 42 4.11 -18.66 -6.60
CA LEU A 42 2.82 -18.67 -5.91
C LEU A 42 1.80 -17.67 -6.49
N SER A 43 2.23 -16.69 -7.27
CA SER A 43 1.31 -15.73 -7.91
C SER A 43 0.73 -16.23 -9.24
N HIS A 44 1.01 -17.48 -9.62
CA HIS A 44 0.46 -18.17 -10.79
C HIS A 44 -0.55 -19.27 -10.39
N ILE A 45 -1.68 -19.35 -11.10
CA ILE A 45 -2.82 -20.21 -10.69
C ILE A 45 -2.48 -21.71 -10.64
N LYS A 46 -1.64 -22.19 -11.57
CA LYS A 46 -1.23 -23.61 -11.67
C LYS A 46 -0.41 -24.11 -10.49
N THR A 47 0.17 -23.22 -9.70
CA THR A 47 1.09 -23.53 -8.59
C THR A 47 0.49 -23.14 -7.23
N LEU A 48 -0.50 -22.26 -7.24
CA LEU A 48 -1.16 -21.72 -6.05
C LEU A 48 -1.94 -22.77 -5.22
N TRP A 49 -2.52 -23.79 -5.85
CA TRP A 49 -3.32 -24.80 -5.17
C TRP A 49 -2.54 -25.63 -4.14
N ARG A 50 -1.20 -25.64 -4.21
CA ARG A 50 -0.30 -26.37 -3.30
C ARG A 50 -0.03 -25.64 -1.98
N HIS A 51 -0.50 -24.41 -1.83
CA HIS A 51 -0.21 -23.56 -0.67
C HIS A 51 -1.49 -23.28 0.12
N ASP A 52 -1.50 -23.43 1.45
CA ASP A 52 -2.72 -23.31 2.26
C ASP A 52 -3.17 -21.86 2.53
N GLY A 53 -2.24 -20.90 2.41
CA GLY A 53 -2.48 -19.47 2.56
C GLY A 53 -2.12 -18.91 3.95
N LYS A 54 -1.80 -19.77 4.92
CA LYS A 54 -1.59 -19.34 6.31
C LYS A 54 -0.37 -18.45 6.50
N LEU A 55 0.68 -18.68 5.72
CA LEU A 55 1.87 -17.83 5.73
C LEU A 55 1.54 -16.42 5.23
N GLN A 56 0.80 -16.29 4.14
CA GLN A 56 0.46 -14.99 3.55
C GLN A 56 -0.43 -14.16 4.49
N LEU A 57 -1.31 -14.80 5.26
CA LEU A 57 -2.12 -14.11 6.28
C LEU A 57 -1.29 -13.46 7.39
N LYS A 58 -0.04 -13.91 7.63
CA LYS A 58 0.86 -13.19 8.53
C LYS A 58 1.29 -11.85 7.94
N TYR A 59 1.56 -11.82 6.64
CA TYR A 59 1.92 -10.59 5.92
C TYR A 59 0.72 -9.69 5.64
N VAL A 60 -0.49 -10.26 5.55
CA VAL A 60 -1.73 -9.54 5.24
C VAL A 60 -2.80 -9.85 6.30
N PRO A 61 -2.61 -9.41 7.57
CA PRO A 61 -3.54 -9.69 8.65
C PRO A 61 -4.94 -9.13 8.40
N CYS A 62 -5.03 -8.04 7.62
CA CYS A 62 -6.30 -7.40 7.28
C CYS A 62 -6.84 -7.85 5.90
N PHE A 63 -6.56 -9.07 5.46
CA PHE A 63 -7.08 -9.59 4.18
C PHE A 63 -8.62 -9.59 4.18
N LYS A 64 -9.22 -9.08 3.09
CA LYS A 64 -10.67 -8.80 2.99
C LYS A 64 -11.13 -7.81 4.06
N ALA A 65 -10.43 -6.68 4.17
CA ALA A 65 -10.76 -5.60 5.11
C ALA A 65 -12.25 -5.23 5.14
N ASP A 66 -12.92 -5.22 3.99
CA ASP A 66 -14.35 -4.94 3.84
C ASP A 66 -15.26 -5.95 4.55
N GLU A 67 -14.77 -7.17 4.76
CA GLU A 67 -15.46 -8.27 5.46
C GLU A 67 -14.99 -8.40 6.93
N LEU A 68 -13.95 -7.66 7.33
CA LEU A 68 -13.54 -7.61 8.74
C LEU A 68 -14.63 -6.88 9.52
N TYR A 69 -15.16 -7.54 10.54
CA TYR A 69 -16.03 -6.90 11.52
C TYR A 69 -15.36 -5.64 12.06
N GLU A 70 -16.13 -4.58 12.31
CA GLU A 70 -15.68 -3.26 12.82
C GLU A 70 -14.59 -3.39 13.91
N LYS A 71 -14.71 -4.43 14.77
CA LYS A 71 -13.74 -4.77 15.80
C LYS A 71 -12.29 -4.94 15.31
N GLY A 72 -12.04 -5.61 14.19
CA GLY A 72 -10.68 -5.85 13.70
C GLY A 72 -9.99 -4.59 13.15
N LEU A 73 -10.78 -3.64 12.63
CA LEU A 73 -10.25 -2.36 12.14
C LEU A 73 -10.04 -1.36 13.29
N LEU A 74 -10.90 -1.40 14.30
CA LEU A 74 -10.73 -0.64 15.54
C LEU A 74 -9.46 -1.07 16.29
N GLU A 75 -9.18 -2.39 16.35
CA GLU A 75 -7.93 -2.91 16.94
C GLU A 75 -6.69 -2.34 16.23
N THR A 76 -6.70 -2.17 14.91
CA THR A 76 -5.60 -1.51 14.17
C THR A 76 -5.47 -0.03 14.56
N ALA A 77 -6.59 0.68 14.73
CA ALA A 77 -6.57 2.09 15.12
C ALA A 77 -6.05 2.31 16.55
N GLU A 78 -6.32 1.37 17.45
CA GLU A 78 -5.87 1.37 18.85
C GLU A 78 -4.35 1.18 19.01
N LEU A 79 -3.64 0.69 17.98
CA LEU A 79 -2.17 0.57 17.99
C LEU A 79 -1.46 1.93 18.08
N TYR A 80 -2.14 3.02 17.71
CA TYR A 80 -1.54 4.33 17.52
C TYR A 80 -2.31 5.44 18.25
N PRO A 81 -2.48 5.37 19.58
CA PRO A 81 -3.36 6.29 20.31
C PRO A 81 -2.93 7.76 20.22
N SER A 82 -1.65 8.05 19.99
CA SER A 82 -1.08 9.40 19.92
C SER A 82 -1.17 10.09 18.54
N ILE A 83 -1.63 9.39 17.49
CA ILE A 83 -1.68 9.93 16.13
C ILE A 83 -3.12 10.37 15.79
N ASP A 84 -3.42 11.65 15.96
CA ASP A 84 -4.81 12.17 15.89
C ASP A 84 -5.22 12.72 14.51
N GLY A 85 -4.37 12.60 13.50
CA GLY A 85 -4.66 13.12 12.16
C GLY A 85 -3.77 12.49 11.08
N PRO A 86 -3.91 12.93 9.82
CA PRO A 86 -3.02 12.53 8.74
C PRO A 86 -1.56 12.76 9.14
N CYS A 87 -0.69 11.83 8.80
CA CYS A 87 0.73 11.90 9.15
C CYS A 87 1.62 11.38 8.02
N SER A 88 2.89 11.76 8.07
CA SER A 88 3.93 11.28 7.17
C SER A 88 5.08 10.66 7.96
N MET A 89 5.75 9.66 7.41
CA MET A 89 6.94 9.10 8.07
C MET A 89 8.19 9.95 7.78
N ILE A 90 9.07 10.09 8.77
CA ILE A 90 10.40 10.67 8.57
C ILE A 90 11.33 9.62 7.96
N ILE A 91 11.96 9.97 6.85
CA ILE A 91 12.98 9.17 6.16
C ILE A 91 14.35 9.83 6.33
N ASN A 92 15.29 9.08 6.90
CA ASN A 92 16.64 9.54 7.18
C ASN A 92 17.62 9.20 6.04
N SER A 93 17.30 8.21 5.20
CA SER A 93 18.15 7.86 4.06
C SER A 93 17.37 7.16 2.94
N LYS A 94 18.00 7.08 1.76
CA LYS A 94 17.47 6.33 0.62
C LYS A 94 17.27 4.85 0.96
N GLU A 95 18.19 4.27 1.72
CA GLU A 95 18.14 2.86 2.13
C GLU A 95 16.95 2.59 3.06
N GLU A 96 16.62 3.53 3.96
CA GLU A 96 15.42 3.45 4.79
C GLU A 96 14.15 3.50 3.93
N LEU A 97 14.10 4.37 2.92
CA LEU A 97 12.99 4.43 1.97
C LEU A 97 12.85 3.13 1.17
N GLU A 98 13.96 2.57 0.68
CA GLU A 98 13.99 1.28 -0.02
C GLU A 98 13.46 0.15 0.87
N GLU A 99 13.78 0.15 2.17
CA GLU A 99 13.26 -0.83 3.12
C GLU A 99 11.73 -0.71 3.27
N VAL A 100 11.20 0.51 3.39
CA VAL A 100 9.75 0.74 3.46
C VAL A 100 9.05 0.31 2.17
N MET A 101 9.58 0.74 1.01
CA MET A 101 9.06 0.34 -0.29
C MET A 101 9.09 -1.19 -0.46
N SER A 102 10.14 -1.86 0.02
CA SER A 102 10.26 -3.32 -0.02
C SER A 102 9.18 -4.00 0.82
N LYS A 103 8.88 -3.50 2.02
CA LYS A 103 7.78 -4.01 2.86
C LYS A 103 6.42 -3.80 2.17
N CYS A 104 6.19 -2.64 1.57
CA CYS A 104 4.98 -2.36 0.77
C CYS A 104 4.80 -3.38 -0.34
N TYR A 105 5.86 -3.64 -1.11
CA TYR A 105 5.85 -4.64 -2.17
C TYR A 105 5.52 -6.04 -1.63
N GLN A 106 6.17 -6.47 -0.54
CA GLN A 106 5.97 -7.79 0.03
C GLN A 106 4.53 -7.99 0.53
N VAL A 107 3.97 -7.02 1.26
CA VAL A 107 2.56 -7.07 1.70
C VAL A 107 1.63 -7.14 0.50
N SER A 108 1.83 -6.29 -0.51
CA SER A 108 1.01 -6.29 -1.73
C SER A 108 1.12 -7.61 -2.51
N HIS A 109 2.32 -8.17 -2.66
CA HIS A 109 2.55 -9.45 -3.32
C HIS A 109 1.89 -10.61 -2.56
N HIS A 110 1.98 -10.65 -1.23
CA HIS A 110 1.27 -11.65 -0.43
C HIS A 110 -0.25 -11.49 -0.52
N HIS A 111 -0.75 -10.25 -0.58
CA HIS A 111 -2.17 -9.97 -0.83
C HIS A 111 -2.59 -10.53 -2.18
N TYR A 112 -1.78 -10.31 -3.23
CA TYR A 112 -2.07 -10.80 -4.58
C TYR A 112 -2.20 -12.33 -4.64
N ILE A 113 -1.36 -13.06 -3.91
CA ILE A 113 -1.44 -14.53 -3.77
C ILE A 113 -2.79 -14.92 -3.12
N LEU A 114 -3.17 -14.28 -2.01
CA LEU A 114 -4.45 -14.53 -1.33
C LEU A 114 -5.64 -14.17 -2.23
N GLY A 115 -5.58 -13.04 -2.92
CA GLY A 115 -6.60 -12.56 -3.86
C GLY A 115 -6.88 -13.58 -4.96
N LYS A 116 -5.83 -14.13 -5.59
CA LYS A 116 -5.98 -15.22 -6.57
C LYS A 116 -6.51 -16.50 -5.95
N ARG A 117 -6.06 -16.86 -4.75
CA ARG A 117 -6.42 -18.13 -4.08
C ARG A 117 -7.90 -18.18 -3.76
N HIS A 118 -8.41 -17.09 -3.22
CA HIS A 118 -9.79 -16.96 -2.82
C HIS A 118 -10.70 -16.47 -3.95
N ASN A 119 -10.13 -16.24 -5.15
CA ASN A 119 -10.77 -15.54 -6.26
C ASN A 119 -11.57 -14.35 -5.74
N LEU A 120 -10.88 -13.36 -5.15
CA LEU A 120 -11.50 -12.23 -4.46
C LEU A 120 -12.59 -11.59 -5.36
N LYS A 121 -13.79 -11.42 -4.80
CA LYS A 121 -15.02 -10.98 -5.52
C LYS A 121 -15.42 -11.78 -6.76
N GLY A 122 -14.83 -12.94 -6.98
CA GLY A 122 -15.05 -13.77 -8.17
C GLY A 122 -14.25 -13.35 -9.41
N LEU A 123 -13.48 -12.25 -9.35
CA LEU A 123 -12.94 -11.57 -10.53
C LEU A 123 -11.47 -11.12 -10.40
N PHE A 124 -10.79 -11.45 -9.30
CA PHE A 124 -9.46 -10.93 -9.00
C PHE A 124 -8.44 -11.11 -10.15
N PRO A 125 -7.68 -10.06 -10.55
CA PRO A 125 -7.57 -8.74 -9.92
C PRO A 125 -8.61 -7.69 -10.37
N LYS A 126 -9.49 -8.01 -11.32
CA LYS A 126 -10.48 -7.05 -11.87
C LYS A 126 -11.54 -6.67 -10.83
N ASP A 127 -11.90 -5.39 -10.80
CA ASP A 127 -12.91 -4.78 -9.90
C ASP A 127 -12.65 -5.01 -8.40
N CYS A 128 -11.39 -5.27 -8.05
CA CYS A 128 -10.96 -5.58 -6.69
C CYS A 128 -10.13 -4.46 -6.04
N CYS A 129 -9.87 -3.34 -6.73
CA CYS A 129 -8.95 -2.30 -6.27
C CYS A 129 -9.33 -1.72 -4.91
N GLY A 130 -10.60 -1.41 -4.67
CA GLY A 130 -11.05 -0.88 -3.37
C GLY A 130 -10.79 -1.82 -2.19
N THR A 131 -11.14 -3.09 -2.33
CA THR A 131 -10.97 -4.12 -1.28
C THR A 131 -9.50 -4.49 -1.10
N SER A 132 -8.77 -4.59 -2.21
CA SER A 132 -7.35 -4.97 -2.20
C SER A 132 -6.50 -3.89 -1.56
N SER A 133 -6.72 -2.64 -1.94
CA SER A 133 -5.95 -1.50 -1.43
C SER A 133 -6.28 -1.21 0.04
N ARG A 134 -7.54 -1.36 0.49
CA ARG A 134 -7.87 -1.34 1.93
C ARG A 134 -7.19 -2.48 2.70
N SER A 135 -7.23 -3.71 2.17
CA SER A 135 -6.56 -4.86 2.79
C SER A 135 -5.06 -4.65 2.96
N VAL A 136 -4.40 -4.08 1.94
CA VAL A 136 -2.96 -3.77 1.99
C VAL A 136 -2.67 -2.60 2.93
N ALA A 137 -3.42 -1.51 2.85
CA ALA A 137 -3.22 -0.33 3.70
C ALA A 137 -3.32 -0.67 5.19
N PHE A 138 -4.37 -1.39 5.61
CA PHE A 138 -4.55 -1.76 7.02
C PHE A 138 -3.56 -2.82 7.47
N SER A 139 -3.18 -3.74 6.57
CA SER A 139 -2.09 -4.67 6.87
C SER A 139 -0.76 -3.94 7.10
N LEU A 140 -0.49 -2.86 6.36
CA LEU A 140 0.70 -2.03 6.59
C LEU A 140 0.60 -1.27 7.92
N MET A 141 -0.59 -0.79 8.31
CA MET A 141 -0.81 -0.23 9.65
C MET A 141 -0.51 -1.27 10.75
N GLU A 142 -0.97 -2.51 10.61
CA GLU A 142 -0.62 -3.61 11.54
C GLU A 142 0.89 -3.90 11.59
N HIS A 143 1.63 -3.57 10.52
CA HIS A 143 3.09 -3.74 10.42
C HIS A 143 3.91 -2.51 10.81
N GLY A 144 3.32 -1.51 11.47
CA GLY A 144 4.05 -0.35 11.97
C GLY A 144 4.00 0.90 11.09
N PHE A 145 3.12 0.95 10.08
CA PHE A 145 2.98 2.09 9.17
C PHE A 145 1.66 2.84 9.39
N PRO A 146 1.52 3.66 10.44
CA PRO A 146 0.29 4.41 10.70
C PRO A 146 -0.03 5.47 9.63
N ASN A 147 0.96 5.86 8.82
CA ASN A 147 0.80 6.75 7.67
C ASN A 147 0.28 6.03 6.42
N ALA A 148 0.13 4.71 6.43
CA ALA A 148 -0.47 4.00 5.30
C ALA A 148 -1.94 4.40 5.14
N ALA A 149 -2.35 4.69 3.90
CA ALA A 149 -3.71 5.11 3.61
C ALA A 149 -4.19 4.54 2.28
N PHE A 150 -5.48 4.31 2.18
CA PHE A 150 -6.13 4.01 0.92
C PHE A 150 -6.40 5.31 0.17
N GLY A 151 -6.01 5.37 -1.11
CA GLY A 151 -6.31 6.47 -2.03
C GLY A 151 -7.22 5.99 -3.14
N TYR A 152 -8.23 6.79 -3.48
CA TYR A 152 -9.10 6.55 -4.62
C TYR A 152 -9.08 7.71 -5.60
N SER A 153 -8.79 7.38 -6.86
CA SER A 153 -8.93 8.31 -7.96
C SER A 153 -10.29 8.14 -8.62
N LEU A 154 -11.22 9.08 -8.42
CA LEU A 154 -12.52 9.10 -9.09
C LEU A 154 -12.38 9.11 -10.61
N LYS A 155 -11.42 9.89 -11.10
CA LYS A 155 -11.18 10.08 -12.53
C LYS A 155 -10.76 8.78 -13.21
N ALA A 156 -9.93 7.99 -12.54
CA ALA A 156 -9.50 6.68 -13.02
C ALA A 156 -10.45 5.55 -12.60
N GLY A 157 -11.39 5.79 -11.69
CA GLY A 157 -12.20 4.75 -11.06
C GLY A 157 -11.36 3.72 -10.30
N HIS A 158 -10.17 4.09 -9.79
CA HIS A 158 -9.16 3.15 -9.30
C HIS A 158 -8.64 3.49 -7.90
N GLY A 159 -8.34 2.44 -7.12
CA GLY A 159 -7.87 2.56 -5.74
C GLY A 159 -6.50 1.90 -5.53
N TYR A 160 -5.62 2.57 -4.79
CA TYR A 160 -4.25 2.15 -4.50
C TYR A 160 -3.89 2.57 -3.06
N VAL A 161 -2.67 2.28 -2.62
CA VAL A 161 -2.18 2.64 -1.28
C VAL A 161 -1.12 3.72 -1.39
N LEU A 162 -1.16 4.67 -0.45
CA LEU A 162 -0.18 5.74 -0.28
C LEU A 162 0.42 5.70 1.13
N LEU A 163 1.73 5.95 1.21
CA LEU A 163 2.47 6.15 2.47
C LEU A 163 3.21 7.49 2.35
N PRO A 164 2.64 8.60 2.86
CA PRO A 164 3.28 9.90 2.85
C PRO A 164 4.60 9.89 3.64
N PHE A 165 5.62 10.55 3.14
CA PHE A 165 6.92 10.68 3.79
C PHE A 165 7.51 12.08 3.61
N VAL A 166 8.43 12.42 4.52
CA VAL A 166 9.32 13.57 4.40
C VAL A 166 10.77 13.13 4.59
N THR A 167 11.70 13.62 3.78
CA THR A 167 13.14 13.38 4.03
C THR A 167 13.68 14.40 5.03
N LYS A 168 14.43 13.93 6.02
CA LYS A 168 14.89 14.76 7.14
C LYS A 168 15.80 15.92 6.70
N ASP A 169 16.73 15.66 5.79
CA ASP A 169 17.79 16.60 5.43
C ASP A 169 17.47 17.44 4.19
N GLU A 170 16.73 16.87 3.23
CA GLU A 170 16.42 17.52 1.95
C GLU A 170 15.02 18.16 1.94
N GLY A 171 14.18 17.88 2.94
CA GLY A 171 12.81 18.38 3.01
C GLY A 171 11.93 17.91 1.84
N ILE A 172 12.28 16.77 1.22
CA ILE A 172 11.51 16.21 0.11
C ILE A 172 10.25 15.57 0.67
N GLU A 173 9.10 16.10 0.25
CA GLU A 173 7.79 15.55 0.51
C GLU A 173 7.36 14.62 -0.63
N GLY A 174 6.89 13.43 -0.28
CA GLY A 174 6.44 12.46 -1.28
C GLY A 174 5.56 11.38 -0.70
N CYS A 175 5.14 10.45 -1.55
CA CYS A 175 4.39 9.26 -1.17
C CYS A 175 5.05 8.04 -1.79
N VAL A 176 5.21 6.98 -1.00
CA VAL A 176 5.36 5.64 -1.56
C VAL A 176 3.99 5.17 -2.00
N ILE A 177 3.86 4.80 -3.26
CA ILE A 177 2.64 4.27 -3.86
C ILE A 177 2.79 2.77 -4.04
N THR A 178 1.78 2.00 -3.65
CA THR A 178 1.68 0.58 -4.01
C THR A 178 0.30 0.24 -4.53
N ASP A 179 0.25 -0.51 -5.64
CA ASP A 179 -0.99 -0.89 -6.30
C ASP A 179 -1.16 -2.43 -6.39
N PRO A 180 -1.97 -3.03 -5.51
CA PRO A 180 -2.14 -4.48 -5.46
C PRO A 180 -2.93 -5.07 -6.62
N THR A 181 -3.52 -4.21 -7.46
CA THR A 181 -4.38 -4.61 -8.59
C THR A 181 -3.97 -3.94 -9.90
N TYR A 182 -2.73 -3.44 -9.98
CA TYR A 182 -2.22 -2.70 -11.14
C TYR A 182 -2.48 -3.40 -12.48
N ASN A 183 -2.29 -4.72 -12.51
CA ASN A 183 -2.46 -5.54 -13.70
C ASN A 183 -3.93 -5.91 -14.01
N GLN A 184 -4.91 -5.22 -13.43
CA GLN A 184 -6.32 -5.40 -13.76
C GLN A 184 -6.72 -4.73 -15.08
N SER A 185 -5.97 -3.71 -15.51
CA SER A 185 -6.18 -3.02 -16.78
C SER A 185 -5.59 -3.84 -17.92
N ASP A 186 -6.36 -4.02 -19.00
CA ASP A 186 -5.90 -4.74 -20.19
C ASP A 186 -4.82 -3.94 -20.97
N ALA A 187 -4.60 -2.67 -20.63
CA ALA A 187 -3.56 -1.82 -21.20
C ALA A 187 -2.18 -1.97 -20.53
N VAL A 188 -2.09 -2.75 -19.46
CA VAL A 188 -0.88 -2.93 -18.65
C VAL A 188 -0.26 -4.30 -18.93
N ASP A 189 1.07 -4.39 -18.87
CA ASP A 189 1.75 -5.68 -18.93
C ASP A 189 1.27 -6.58 -17.77
N PRO A 190 0.64 -7.75 -18.06
CA PRO A 190 0.09 -8.63 -17.03
C PRO A 190 1.16 -9.21 -16.09
N TRP A 191 2.45 -9.13 -16.45
CA TRP A 191 3.59 -9.55 -15.65
C TRP A 191 4.05 -8.50 -14.63
N VAL A 192 3.67 -7.24 -14.81
CA VAL A 192 3.95 -6.17 -13.84
C VAL A 192 2.84 -6.15 -12.80
N ARG A 193 3.14 -6.57 -11.58
CA ARG A 193 2.17 -6.72 -10.49
C ARG A 193 2.69 -6.05 -9.23
N ASN A 194 1.80 -5.46 -8.44
CA ASN A 194 2.17 -4.86 -7.16
C ASN A 194 3.29 -3.80 -7.29
N PRO A 195 3.29 -2.93 -8.32
CA PRO A 195 4.36 -1.95 -8.47
C PRO A 195 4.45 -1.08 -7.21
N VAL A 196 5.68 -0.70 -6.88
CA VAL A 196 5.99 0.25 -5.81
C VAL A 196 6.88 1.34 -6.38
N PHE A 197 6.44 2.58 -6.24
CA PHE A 197 7.13 3.76 -6.78
C PHE A 197 6.87 5.00 -5.92
N ILE A 198 7.64 6.05 -6.16
CA ILE A 198 7.55 7.33 -5.45
C ILE A 198 6.75 8.31 -6.29
N LYS A 199 5.86 9.08 -5.67
CA LYS A 199 5.32 10.33 -6.24
C LYS A 199 5.71 11.50 -5.34
N LEU A 200 6.35 12.51 -5.91
CA LEU A 200 6.76 13.70 -5.17
C LEU A 200 5.58 14.66 -5.02
N GLY A 201 5.35 15.18 -3.81
CA GLY A 201 4.20 16.04 -3.50
C GLY A 201 4.15 17.29 -4.38
N SER A 202 5.31 17.87 -4.69
CA SER A 202 5.43 19.05 -5.56
C SER A 202 5.03 18.81 -7.02
N LYS A 203 5.08 17.55 -7.48
CA LYS A 203 4.78 17.14 -8.86
C LYS A 203 3.42 16.44 -9.00
N TRP A 204 2.86 15.93 -7.91
CA TRP A 204 1.60 15.22 -7.91
C TRP A 204 0.43 16.20 -7.69
N LYS A 205 -0.17 16.68 -8.78
CA LYS A 205 -1.26 17.66 -8.78
C LYS A 205 -2.59 17.03 -9.22
N ASP A 206 -3.70 17.64 -8.81
CA ASP A 206 -5.07 17.17 -9.10
C ASP A 206 -5.46 17.21 -10.60
N THR A 207 -4.74 18.00 -11.39
CA THR A 207 -5.05 18.34 -12.79
C THR A 207 -4.32 17.48 -13.82
N THR A 208 -3.33 16.67 -13.44
CA THR A 208 -2.49 15.97 -14.42
C THR A 208 -3.21 14.74 -14.98
N GLU A 209 -3.46 14.74 -16.29
CA GLU A 209 -4.17 13.69 -17.03
C GLU A 209 -3.25 12.59 -17.59
N TRP A 210 -3.87 11.43 -17.86
CA TRP A 210 -3.31 10.14 -18.27
C TRP A 210 -2.55 10.17 -19.61
N GLY A 211 -1.34 10.70 -19.59
CA GLY A 211 -0.23 10.13 -20.37
C GLY A 211 0.56 9.21 -19.44
N ASP A 212 0.65 7.92 -19.78
CA ASP A 212 1.65 6.98 -19.24
C ASP A 212 1.51 6.50 -17.78
N ASN A 213 0.30 6.27 -17.27
CA ASN A 213 0.06 5.60 -15.97
C ASN A 213 0.67 6.31 -14.72
N ASP A 214 1.14 7.55 -14.85
CA ASP A 214 2.00 8.19 -13.84
C ASP A 214 1.29 9.24 -12.96
N ASN A 215 0.01 9.54 -13.18
CA ASN A 215 -0.70 10.54 -12.36
C ASN A 215 -2.15 10.15 -12.06
N MET A 216 -2.33 9.38 -10.99
CA MET A 216 -3.62 9.15 -10.36
C MET A 216 -3.66 9.94 -9.04
N PHE A 217 -3.95 11.23 -9.06
CA PHE A 217 -4.06 11.98 -7.80
C PHE A 217 -5.30 11.49 -7.02
N PRO A 218 -5.21 11.24 -5.69
CA PRO A 218 -6.35 10.74 -4.92
C PRO A 218 -7.36 11.87 -4.68
N GLN A 219 -8.62 11.66 -5.05
CA GLN A 219 -9.71 12.55 -4.61
C GLN A 219 -10.23 12.12 -3.24
N TYR A 220 -10.29 10.82 -2.97
CA TYR A 220 -10.67 10.30 -1.66
C TYR A 220 -9.50 9.62 -0.97
N VAL A 221 -9.31 9.90 0.31
CA VAL A 221 -8.31 9.23 1.14
C VAL A 221 -8.93 8.70 2.43
N LEU A 222 -8.64 7.43 2.73
CA LEU A 222 -8.97 6.76 3.98
C LEU A 222 -7.67 6.47 4.73
N GLY A 223 -7.35 7.32 5.70
CA GLY A 223 -6.21 7.18 6.61
C GLY A 223 -6.62 6.64 7.98
N LEU A 224 -5.64 6.50 8.87
CA LEU A 224 -5.80 6.05 10.26
C LEU A 224 -6.77 6.95 11.05
N ASP A 225 -6.73 8.24 10.80
CA ASP A 225 -7.56 9.25 11.45
C ASP A 225 -9.05 9.01 11.20
N VAL A 226 -9.42 8.68 9.96
CA VAL A 226 -10.81 8.31 9.63
C VAL A 226 -11.21 6.98 10.27
N LEU A 227 -10.29 6.02 10.44
CA LEU A 227 -10.58 4.76 11.16
C LEU A 227 -10.88 4.97 12.64
N LYS A 228 -10.32 6.02 13.25
CA LYS A 228 -10.56 6.38 14.65
C LYS A 228 -11.94 7.00 14.88
N GLU A 229 -12.59 7.52 13.84
CA GLU A 229 -13.96 8.04 13.94
C GLU A 229 -14.99 6.88 13.94
N SER A 230 -15.81 6.78 15.00
CA SER A 230 -16.78 5.69 15.24
C SER A 230 -17.89 5.56 14.17
N PRO A 231 -18.50 4.36 14.03
CA PRO A 231 -17.87 3.11 13.60
C PRO A 231 -17.24 3.27 12.20
N PRO A 232 -16.21 2.48 11.86
CA PRO A 232 -15.49 2.61 10.59
C PRO A 232 -16.42 2.38 9.39
N ARG A 233 -16.95 3.47 8.82
CA ARG A 233 -17.79 3.45 7.61
C ARG A 233 -16.93 3.37 6.36
N ILE A 234 -16.13 2.30 6.29
CA ILE A 234 -15.22 2.02 5.18
C ILE A 234 -15.95 1.64 3.90
N ASP A 235 -17.27 1.44 3.95
CA ASP A 235 -18.11 1.08 2.81
C ASP A 235 -18.60 2.32 2.03
N SER A 236 -18.38 3.52 2.56
CA SER A 236 -18.85 4.76 1.93
C SER A 236 -17.76 5.82 1.83
N LEU A 237 -17.45 6.21 0.59
CA LEU A 237 -16.54 7.31 0.26
C LEU A 237 -16.95 8.65 0.89
N ALA A 238 -18.21 8.79 1.32
CA ALA A 238 -18.71 10.00 1.98
C ALA A 238 -18.01 10.30 3.32
N TYR A 239 -17.40 9.30 3.95
CA TYR A 239 -16.67 9.44 5.21
C TYR A 239 -15.15 9.59 5.02
N TYR A 240 -14.69 9.62 3.77
CA TYR A 240 -13.26 9.75 3.48
C TYR A 240 -12.91 11.23 3.36
N TRP A 241 -11.63 11.55 3.48
CA TRP A 241 -11.14 12.85 3.05
C TRP A 241 -11.48 13.03 1.58
N ASN A 242 -12.41 13.93 1.26
CA ASN A 242 -12.86 14.20 -0.11
C ASN A 242 -12.01 15.25 -0.85
N ILE A 243 -10.89 15.64 -0.24
CA ILE A 243 -9.89 16.55 -0.80
C ILE A 243 -8.51 15.96 -0.51
N GLY A 244 -7.99 15.13 -1.42
CA GLY A 244 -6.70 14.46 -1.21
C GLY A 244 -5.51 15.42 -1.03
N SER A 245 -5.56 16.63 -1.62
CA SER A 245 -4.53 17.65 -1.40
C SER A 245 -4.51 18.18 0.04
N LEU A 246 -5.68 18.29 0.68
CA LEU A 246 -5.78 18.68 2.08
C LEU A 246 -5.25 17.57 2.99
N TYR A 247 -5.61 16.31 2.70
CA TYR A 247 -5.05 15.15 3.41
C TYR A 247 -3.51 15.14 3.35
N LEU A 248 -2.94 15.25 2.15
CA LEU A 248 -1.49 15.22 1.96
C LEU A 248 -0.80 16.41 2.61
N GLY A 249 -1.36 17.62 2.50
CA GLY A 249 -0.82 18.80 3.17
C GLY A 249 -0.78 18.66 4.70
N ASN A 250 -1.84 18.09 5.28
CA ASN A 250 -1.88 17.78 6.72
C ASN A 250 -0.86 16.70 7.08
N ALA A 251 -0.73 15.65 6.26
CA ALA A 251 0.22 14.57 6.48
C ALA A 251 1.68 15.06 6.47
N PHE A 252 2.06 15.89 5.50
CA PHE A 252 3.42 16.46 5.42
C PHE A 252 3.73 17.45 6.54
N SER A 253 2.70 18.14 7.05
CA SER A 253 2.83 19.04 8.21
C SER A 253 2.92 18.31 9.54
N ASN A 254 2.68 16.98 9.56
CA ASN A 254 2.69 16.15 10.76
C ASN A 254 3.62 14.92 10.59
N PRO A 255 4.94 15.14 10.49
CA PRO A 255 5.90 14.06 10.33
C PRO A 255 6.15 13.31 11.65
N ILE A 256 6.20 11.97 11.58
CA ILE A 256 6.40 11.08 12.71
C ILE A 256 7.65 10.21 12.53
N ASP A 257 8.35 9.94 13.63
CA ASP A 257 9.45 8.97 13.66
C ASP A 257 8.90 7.58 14.03
N LEU A 258 8.89 6.65 13.06
CA LEU A 258 8.39 5.29 13.26
C LEU A 258 9.15 4.51 14.34
N LYS A 259 10.37 4.94 14.72
CA LYS A 259 11.17 4.30 15.78
C LYS A 259 10.76 4.73 17.20
N GLN A 260 9.93 5.76 17.32
CA GLN A 260 9.49 6.34 18.59
C GLN A 260 8.04 6.01 18.95
N LEU A 261 7.39 5.16 18.14
CA LEU A 261 6.01 4.68 18.33
C LEU A 261 5.93 3.46 19.23
#